data_AF-A0A7C1RQ60-F1
#
_entry.id   AF-A0A7C1RQ60-F1
#
_cell.length_a   1.000
_cell.length_b   1.000
_cell.length_c   1.000
_cell.angle_alpha   90.00
_cell.angle_beta   90.00
_cell.angle_gamma   90.00
#
_symmetry.space_group_name_H-M   'P 1'
#
loop_
_entity.id
_entity.type
_entity.pdbx_description
1 polymer ?
#
loop_
_entity_poly.entity_id
_entity_poly.type
_entity_poly.pdbx_seq_one_letter_code
_entity_poly.pdbx_strand_id
1 'polypeptide(L)'
;MANDTTLPGTGEVYASEDRGGVNFQKVQIESFDSHSVDAFGRWRVSNPKTIFDSKLLYGDNEPLLWDEELISGTMATSGPTANKPFIDFTSTNTTAGRRVRQTFTRFNYQPGKSQMILMTGILELASGTKTGCQRRIGMFDDDNGAFFESDAGTIGVTVRTKDSGSVVDTTVAQSSWNIDTMDGDADSANPSGLTLDATKTQIFTIDYTWLSVGRVRFGVEIGAHIQYVHEHSTANSVVVPWASTPNLPLRYEIVTTTSSGICSMRCICSTVISEGGMNNTGIVHYKGTAGAGVTTDTADLLFAVIGIQLKTTHLGANIEVLESLVQIHTASEFIEWILLYGVKGNAITVAGTFDYGDLANSAVQFALGAGATNTVTGGTHVAGGFLETGGGNSGGSSGGDFLHTILSLGAAIDGTRSQMVLCVRPIGGVSVVTVEGALVWREAT
;
A
#
# COMPACT_ATOMS: atom_id res chain seq x y z
N MET A 1 -50.48 -9.09 28.04
CA MET A 1 -49.40 -8.51 28.86
C MET A 1 -48.22 -8.29 27.92
N ALA A 2 -48.14 -7.12 27.33
CA ALA A 2 -47.02 -6.73 26.46
C ALA A 2 -45.90 -6.21 27.36
N ASN A 3 -44.69 -6.77 27.21
CA ASN A 3 -43.49 -6.28 27.86
C ASN A 3 -43.05 -4.98 27.16
N ASP A 4 -43.57 -3.86 27.63
CA ASP A 4 -43.01 -2.54 27.32
C ASP A 4 -41.74 -2.38 28.17
N THR A 5 -40.58 -2.53 27.52
CA THR A 5 -39.30 -2.14 28.12
C THR A 5 -38.97 -0.75 27.59
N THR A 6 -39.50 0.25 28.29
CA THR A 6 -39.13 1.65 28.08
C THR A 6 -37.68 1.85 28.54
N LEU A 7 -36.80 2.26 27.62
CA LEU A 7 -35.55 2.91 28.01
C LEU A 7 -35.91 4.27 28.64
N PRO A 8 -35.26 4.67 29.74
CA PRO A 8 -35.59 5.91 30.44
C PRO A 8 -35.15 7.11 29.60
N GLY A 9 -36.12 7.88 29.05
CA GLY A 9 -35.84 9.21 28.49
C GLY A 9 -36.70 9.64 27.29
N THR A 10 -37.36 8.73 26.57
CA THR A 10 -38.10 9.07 25.34
C THR A 10 -39.57 8.72 25.48
N GLY A 11 -40.38 9.70 25.87
CA GLY A 11 -41.83 9.56 26.01
C GLY A 11 -42.60 9.57 24.68
N GLU A 12 -42.22 8.76 23.70
CA GLU A 12 -43.01 8.62 22.47
C GLU A 12 -43.28 7.15 22.09
N VAL A 13 -44.57 6.86 21.91
CA VAL A 13 -45.10 5.60 21.40
C VAL A 13 -45.09 5.69 19.87
N TYR A 14 -44.27 4.89 19.20
CA TYR A 14 -44.21 4.89 17.73
C TYR A 14 -45.40 4.13 17.13
N ALA A 15 -46.26 4.82 16.40
CA ALA A 15 -47.31 4.20 15.60
C ALA A 15 -46.72 3.63 14.29
N SER A 16 -46.85 2.32 14.08
CA SER A 16 -46.56 1.67 12.79
C SER A 16 -47.59 2.12 11.75
N GLU A 17 -47.15 2.69 10.64
CA GLU A 17 -48.02 3.04 9.51
C GLU A 17 -47.92 1.92 8.46
N ASP A 18 -48.94 1.06 8.38
CA ASP A 18 -49.02 0.00 7.36
C ASP A 18 -49.45 0.63 6.03
N ARG A 19 -48.53 0.64 5.06
CA ARG A 19 -48.80 1.05 3.68
C ARG A 19 -48.64 -0.16 2.76
N GLY A 20 -49.70 -0.96 2.67
CA GLY A 20 -49.79 -2.04 1.69
C GLY A 20 -48.96 -3.29 2.03
N GLY A 21 -48.87 -3.66 3.32
CA GLY A 21 -48.19 -4.87 3.77
C GLY A 21 -46.68 -4.71 3.98
N VAL A 22 -46.18 -3.46 3.96
CA VAL A 22 -44.80 -3.11 4.28
C VAL A 22 -44.82 -2.27 5.55
N ASN A 23 -44.26 -2.83 6.64
CA ASN A 23 -44.08 -2.11 7.89
C ASN A 23 -42.94 -1.11 7.74
N PHE A 24 -43.26 0.16 7.60
CA PHE A 24 -42.27 1.23 7.68
C PHE A 24 -42.10 1.62 9.16
N GLN A 25 -40.94 1.28 9.75
CA GLN A 25 -40.56 1.84 11.03
C GLN A 25 -39.98 3.25 10.78
N LYS A 26 -40.71 4.29 11.17
CA LYS A 26 -40.16 5.65 11.22
C LYS A 26 -39.15 5.70 12.37
N VAL A 27 -37.87 5.67 12.06
CA VAL A 27 -36.79 5.90 13.02
C VAL A 27 -36.44 7.39 12.97
N GLN A 28 -36.70 8.11 14.06
CA GLN A 28 -36.20 9.47 14.24
C GLN A 28 -34.72 9.36 14.66
N ILE A 29 -33.81 9.74 13.77
CA ILE A 29 -32.38 9.79 14.07
C ILE A 29 -32.07 11.17 14.64
N GLU A 30 -32.03 11.26 15.96
CA GLU A 30 -31.65 12.49 16.65
C GLU A 30 -30.15 12.48 17.00
N SER A 31 -29.53 13.65 16.93
CA SER A 31 -28.23 13.87 17.54
C SER A 31 -28.37 13.85 19.07
N PHE A 32 -27.81 12.83 19.71
CA PHE A 32 -27.57 12.85 21.17
C PHE A 32 -26.17 13.40 21.46
N ASP A 33 -25.99 14.03 22.63
CA ASP A 33 -24.68 14.48 23.11
C ASP A 33 -23.75 13.27 23.29
N SER A 34 -22.91 13.06 22.28
CA SER A 34 -22.09 11.87 22.09
C SER A 34 -20.84 12.22 21.31
N HIS A 35 -19.90 11.28 21.23
CA HIS A 35 -18.69 11.45 20.41
C HIS A 35 -18.97 11.63 18.91
N SER A 36 -20.19 11.35 18.45
CA SER A 36 -20.61 11.50 17.04
C SER A 36 -21.00 12.94 16.67
N VAL A 37 -21.17 13.83 17.64
CA VAL A 37 -21.49 15.25 17.41
C VAL A 37 -20.39 16.16 17.92
N ASP A 38 -20.31 17.36 17.34
CA ASP A 38 -19.44 18.42 17.84
C ASP A 38 -20.13 19.22 18.95
N ALA A 39 -19.37 20.13 19.58
CA ALA A 39 -19.86 20.95 20.69
C ALA A 39 -21.02 21.91 20.28
N PHE A 40 -21.32 22.05 18.99
CA PHE A 40 -22.45 22.81 18.47
C PHE A 40 -23.61 21.91 18.02
N GLY A 41 -23.56 20.61 18.31
CA GLY A 41 -24.60 19.64 17.96
C GLY A 41 -24.59 19.22 16.48
N ARG A 42 -23.53 19.50 15.72
CA ARG A 42 -23.41 19.06 14.32
C ARG A 42 -22.81 17.67 14.26
N TRP A 43 -23.33 16.81 13.39
CA TRP A 43 -22.74 15.50 13.13
C TRP A 43 -21.31 15.63 12.63
N ARG A 44 -20.40 14.88 13.25
CA ARG A 44 -19.03 14.73 12.75
C ARG A 44 -19.05 13.80 11.54
N VAL A 45 -18.27 14.15 10.52
CA VAL A 45 -18.14 13.37 9.29
C VAL A 45 -16.70 12.90 9.16
N SER A 46 -16.55 11.62 8.83
CA SER A 46 -15.30 11.05 8.34
C SER A 46 -15.31 11.15 6.81
N ASN A 47 -14.36 11.89 6.24
CA ASN A 47 -14.20 11.99 4.78
C ASN A 47 -13.20 10.93 4.31
N PRO A 48 -13.62 9.84 3.65
CA PRO A 48 -12.69 8.85 3.13
C PRO A 48 -11.84 9.45 2.01
N LYS A 49 -10.53 9.22 2.05
CA LYS A 49 -9.62 9.49 0.94
C LYS A 49 -8.89 8.21 0.57
N THR A 50 -9.10 7.73 -0.65
CA THR A 50 -8.31 6.64 -1.22
C THR A 50 -6.87 7.10 -1.40
N ILE A 51 -5.93 6.33 -0.86
CA ILE A 51 -4.49 6.63 -0.92
C ILE A 51 -3.75 5.64 -1.81
N PHE A 52 -4.39 4.49 -2.07
CA PHE A 52 -3.93 3.49 -3.01
C PHE A 52 -5.13 2.72 -3.57
N ASP A 53 -5.08 2.41 -4.86
CA ASP A 53 -5.93 1.43 -5.50
C ASP A 53 -5.14 0.65 -6.55
N SER A 54 -5.49 -0.63 -6.72
CA SER A 54 -4.88 -1.48 -7.73
C SER A 54 -5.89 -2.51 -8.23
N LYS A 55 -5.86 -2.74 -9.55
CA LYS A 55 -6.73 -3.64 -10.29
C LYS A 55 -5.93 -4.31 -11.40
N LEU A 56 -6.25 -5.57 -11.71
CA LEU A 56 -5.50 -6.36 -12.69
C LEU A 56 -6.22 -6.37 -14.06
N LEU A 57 -6.22 -5.24 -14.77
CA LEU A 57 -6.89 -5.13 -16.06
C LEU A 57 -5.92 -5.38 -17.24
N TYR A 58 -6.48 -5.67 -18.42
CA TYR A 58 -5.74 -5.75 -19.69
C TYR A 58 -4.58 -6.76 -19.77
N GLY A 59 -4.52 -7.70 -18.83
CA GLY A 59 -3.39 -8.62 -18.73
C GLY A 59 -2.13 -7.99 -18.12
N ASP A 60 -2.27 -6.84 -17.46
CA ASP A 60 -1.21 -6.19 -16.71
C ASP A 60 -1.16 -6.74 -15.27
N ASN A 61 0.02 -7.18 -14.86
CA ASN A 61 0.29 -7.64 -13.50
C ASN A 61 0.78 -6.53 -12.57
N GLU A 62 0.65 -5.26 -12.99
CA GLU A 62 0.97 -4.04 -12.23
C GLU A 62 2.41 -4.03 -11.68
N PRO A 63 3.44 -4.21 -12.53
CA PRO A 63 4.83 -4.43 -12.11
C PRO A 63 5.48 -3.18 -11.50
N LEU A 64 4.85 -2.01 -11.61
CA LEU A 64 5.30 -0.77 -10.96
C LEU A 64 4.78 -0.64 -9.52
N LEU A 65 3.69 -1.34 -9.19
CA LEU A 65 3.02 -1.26 -7.88
C LEU A 65 3.32 -2.49 -7.02
N TRP A 66 3.47 -3.66 -7.65
CA TRP A 66 3.61 -4.96 -6.98
C TRP A 66 4.90 -5.67 -7.38
N ASP A 67 5.54 -6.26 -6.37
CA ASP A 67 6.54 -7.29 -6.51
C ASP A 67 5.87 -8.67 -6.35
N GLU A 68 6.32 -9.65 -7.13
CA GLU A 68 5.88 -11.05 -7.01
C GLU A 68 7.10 -11.97 -7.04
N GLU A 69 7.26 -12.77 -5.98
CA GLU A 69 8.45 -13.59 -5.80
C GLU A 69 8.10 -15.02 -5.37
N LEU A 70 8.71 -15.98 -6.06
CA LEU A 70 8.83 -17.36 -5.57
C LEU A 70 10.05 -17.42 -4.64
N ILE A 71 9.80 -17.34 -3.34
CA ILE A 71 10.84 -17.30 -2.32
C ILE A 71 11.51 -18.67 -2.17
N SER A 72 10.73 -19.75 -2.27
CA SER A 72 11.25 -21.12 -2.20
C SER A 72 10.31 -22.13 -2.84
N GLY A 73 10.84 -23.30 -3.17
CA GLY A 73 10.07 -24.43 -3.74
C GLY A 73 9.69 -24.21 -5.20
N THR A 74 8.57 -24.83 -5.61
CA THR A 74 8.04 -24.74 -6.97
C THR A 74 6.55 -24.46 -6.94
N MET A 75 6.14 -23.32 -7.48
CA MET A 75 4.74 -22.93 -7.61
C MET A 75 4.49 -22.30 -8.98
N ALA A 76 3.29 -22.49 -9.52
CA ALA A 76 2.80 -21.80 -10.72
C ALA A 76 2.10 -20.49 -10.35
N THR A 77 2.10 -19.54 -11.28
CA THR A 77 1.33 -18.30 -11.22
C THR A 77 0.54 -18.17 -12.51
N SER A 78 -0.74 -17.80 -12.44
CA SER A 78 -1.47 -17.37 -13.63
C SER A 78 -1.32 -15.86 -13.78
N GLY A 79 -0.69 -15.39 -14.86
CA GLY A 79 -0.75 -13.97 -15.19
C GLY A 79 -2.20 -13.53 -15.46
N PRO A 80 -2.56 -12.26 -15.19
CA PRO A 80 -3.85 -11.74 -15.59
C PRO A 80 -3.98 -11.78 -17.12
N THR A 81 -5.21 -11.82 -17.60
CA THR A 81 -5.51 -11.76 -19.05
C THR A 81 -6.65 -10.78 -19.29
N ALA A 82 -6.92 -10.44 -20.55
CA ALA A 82 -8.07 -9.59 -20.91
C ALA A 82 -9.42 -10.10 -20.34
N ASN A 83 -9.57 -11.41 -20.12
CA ASN A 83 -10.79 -12.03 -19.61
C ASN A 83 -10.68 -12.48 -18.14
N LYS A 84 -9.49 -12.41 -17.54
CA LYS A 84 -9.22 -12.90 -16.18
C LYS A 84 -8.45 -11.83 -15.41
N PRO A 85 -9.16 -10.93 -14.70
CA PRO A 85 -8.52 -9.83 -13.97
C PRO A 85 -8.03 -10.29 -12.59
N PHE A 86 -7.26 -11.36 -12.55
CA PHE A 86 -6.78 -11.98 -11.32
C PHE A 86 -5.51 -12.79 -11.55
N ILE A 87 -4.80 -13.06 -10.46
CA ILE A 87 -3.61 -13.91 -10.42
C ILE A 87 -3.86 -15.07 -9.46
N ASP A 88 -3.66 -16.30 -9.94
CA ASP A 88 -3.75 -17.51 -9.12
C ASP A 88 -2.35 -17.99 -8.77
N PHE A 89 -2.08 -18.18 -7.48
CA PHE A 89 -0.92 -18.95 -7.04
C PHE A 89 -1.32 -20.39 -6.86
N THR A 90 -0.59 -21.32 -7.47
CA THR A 90 -0.85 -22.76 -7.35
C THR A 90 0.42 -23.50 -6.98
N SER A 91 0.42 -24.17 -5.84
CA SER A 91 1.53 -25.00 -5.40
C SER A 91 1.62 -26.30 -6.20
N THR A 92 2.81 -26.88 -6.21
CA THR A 92 3.01 -28.25 -6.70
C THR A 92 2.72 -29.25 -5.60
N ASN A 93 2.11 -30.39 -5.95
CA ASN A 93 1.84 -31.45 -4.99
C ASN A 93 3.12 -31.86 -4.24
N THR A 94 3.00 -32.09 -2.94
CA THR A 94 4.09 -32.57 -2.06
C THR A 94 5.36 -31.71 -2.03
N THR A 95 5.27 -30.42 -2.38
CA THR A 95 6.43 -29.50 -2.41
C THR A 95 6.29 -28.42 -1.34
N ALA A 96 7.28 -28.33 -0.45
CA ALA A 96 7.40 -27.18 0.44
C ALA A 96 7.81 -25.95 -0.37
N GLY A 97 7.23 -24.80 -0.09
CA GLY A 97 7.54 -23.57 -0.80
C GLY A 97 6.81 -22.36 -0.25
N ARG A 98 7.19 -21.19 -0.74
CA ARG A 98 6.60 -19.90 -0.37
C ARG A 98 6.57 -19.01 -1.59
N ARG A 99 5.40 -18.43 -1.87
CA ARG A 99 5.21 -17.40 -2.89
C ARG A 99 4.49 -16.21 -2.30
N VAL A 100 4.97 -15.02 -2.63
CA VAL A 100 4.47 -13.76 -2.10
C VAL A 100 4.24 -12.78 -3.25
N ARG A 101 3.17 -12.00 -3.13
CA ARG A 101 2.96 -10.77 -3.91
C ARG A 101 2.71 -9.63 -2.94
N GLN A 102 3.48 -8.55 -3.09
CA GLN A 102 3.52 -7.45 -2.13
C GLN A 102 3.65 -6.11 -2.85
N THR A 103 3.00 -5.06 -2.35
CA THR A 103 3.23 -3.70 -2.87
C THR A 103 4.64 -3.21 -2.56
N PHE A 104 5.27 -2.47 -3.48
CA PHE A 104 6.54 -1.79 -3.17
C PHE A 104 6.33 -0.73 -2.09
N THR A 105 5.27 0.05 -2.23
CA THR A 105 4.88 1.10 -1.28
C THR A 105 4.38 0.49 0.03
N ARG A 106 4.83 1.06 1.14
CA ARG A 106 4.22 0.91 2.47
C ARG A 106 3.38 2.15 2.75
N PHE A 107 2.14 1.94 3.18
CA PHE A 107 1.15 3.01 3.18
C PHE A 107 1.23 3.83 4.46
N ASN A 108 1.34 5.16 4.34
CA ASN A 108 1.43 6.03 5.51
C ASN A 108 0.12 6.05 6.30
N TYR A 109 0.17 5.65 7.55
CA TYR A 109 -0.89 5.85 8.53
C TYR A 109 -0.72 7.22 9.19
N GLN A 110 -1.80 8.01 9.28
CA GLN A 110 -1.79 9.28 10.01
C GLN A 110 -2.47 9.12 11.37
N PRO A 111 -1.73 9.28 12.49
CA PRO A 111 -2.29 9.24 13.84
C PRO A 111 -3.52 10.16 14.00
N GLY A 112 -4.55 9.60 14.64
CA GLY A 112 -5.85 10.26 14.81
C GLY A 112 -6.87 9.98 13.71
N LYS A 113 -6.53 9.13 12.72
CA LYS A 113 -7.45 8.65 11.68
C LYS A 113 -7.58 7.13 11.73
N SER A 114 -8.67 6.60 11.19
CA SER A 114 -8.80 5.16 10.92
C SER A 114 -8.26 4.88 9.52
N GLN A 115 -7.55 3.76 9.36
CA GLN A 115 -7.09 3.29 8.07
C GLN A 115 -7.81 2.00 7.71
N MET A 116 -8.39 1.99 6.52
CA MET A 116 -9.23 0.93 5.99
C MET A 116 -8.55 0.28 4.79
N ILE A 117 -8.52 -1.04 4.79
CA ILE A 117 -7.93 -1.89 3.77
C ILE A 117 -9.03 -2.79 3.25
N LEU A 118 -9.20 -2.78 1.93
CA LEU A 118 -10.05 -3.73 1.23
C LEU A 118 -9.18 -4.53 0.27
N MET A 119 -9.22 -5.85 0.38
CA MET A 119 -8.51 -6.76 -0.52
C MET A 119 -9.44 -7.86 -0.99
N THR A 120 -9.55 -8.01 -2.31
CA THR A 120 -10.37 -9.04 -2.93
C THR A 120 -9.51 -10.27 -3.24
N GLY A 121 -10.03 -11.45 -2.95
CA GLY A 121 -9.33 -12.70 -3.25
C GLY A 121 -10.16 -13.94 -2.95
N ILE A 122 -9.53 -15.09 -3.19
CA ILE A 122 -10.02 -16.40 -2.73
C ILE A 122 -8.89 -16.99 -1.90
N LEU A 123 -9.14 -17.27 -0.63
CA LEU A 123 -8.17 -17.96 0.21
C LEU A 123 -8.01 -19.39 -0.30
N GLU A 124 -9.08 -20.18 -0.39
CA GLU A 124 -8.98 -21.61 -0.73
C GLU A 124 -9.47 -21.93 -2.15
N LEU A 125 -8.81 -21.40 -3.18
CA LEU A 125 -9.21 -21.63 -4.57
C LEU A 125 -9.16 -23.13 -4.94
N ALA A 126 -8.14 -23.84 -4.45
CA ALA A 126 -8.05 -25.28 -4.45
C ALA A 126 -7.31 -25.73 -3.19
N SER A 127 -7.81 -26.79 -2.56
CA SER A 127 -7.22 -27.37 -1.37
C SER A 127 -7.32 -28.89 -1.49
N GLY A 128 -6.18 -29.55 -1.73
CA GLY A 128 -6.07 -30.99 -1.59
C GLY A 128 -5.92 -31.32 -0.12
N THR A 129 -7.02 -31.31 0.64
CA THR A 129 -7.11 -31.38 2.11
C THR A 129 -5.94 -32.11 2.78
N LYS A 130 -4.95 -31.35 3.29
CA LYS A 130 -3.81 -31.82 4.10
C LYS A 130 -3.21 -30.65 4.93
N THR A 131 -2.37 -30.97 5.91
CA THR A 131 -1.74 -30.01 6.85
C THR A 131 -0.71 -29.08 6.21
N GLY A 132 -0.52 -27.90 6.79
CA GLY A 132 0.61 -27.01 6.49
C GLY A 132 0.43 -26.24 5.20
N CYS A 133 -0.81 -25.89 4.87
CA CYS A 133 -1.13 -25.11 3.69
C CYS A 133 -1.70 -23.76 4.11
N GLN A 134 -0.82 -22.77 4.20
CA GLN A 134 -1.13 -21.45 4.70
C GLN A 134 -1.34 -20.48 3.56
N ARG A 135 -2.41 -19.70 3.64
CA ARG A 135 -2.77 -18.70 2.64
C ARG A 135 -3.21 -17.44 3.36
N ARG A 136 -2.62 -16.31 3.01
CA ARG A 136 -2.77 -15.05 3.74
C ARG A 136 -3.12 -13.91 2.81
N ILE A 137 -4.00 -13.05 3.29
CA ILE A 137 -4.40 -11.81 2.62
C ILE A 137 -4.56 -10.69 3.65
N GLY A 138 -3.89 -9.57 3.45
CA GLY A 138 -3.99 -8.42 4.35
C GLY A 138 -2.86 -7.41 4.18
N MET A 139 -2.68 -6.58 5.19
CA MET A 139 -1.63 -5.57 5.24
C MET A 139 -0.57 -6.01 6.24
N PHE A 140 0.51 -6.62 5.74
CA PHE A 140 1.54 -7.23 6.57
C PHE A 140 2.86 -7.44 5.82
N ASP A 141 3.93 -7.60 6.58
CA ASP A 141 5.21 -8.11 6.11
C ASP A 141 5.72 -9.28 6.98
N ASP A 142 7.02 -9.57 6.90
CA ASP A 142 7.63 -10.66 7.67
C ASP A 142 7.68 -10.33 9.17
N ASP A 143 7.57 -9.06 9.55
CA ASP A 143 7.77 -8.58 10.92
C ASP A 143 6.47 -8.13 11.60
N ASN A 144 5.53 -7.51 10.86
CA ASN A 144 4.32 -6.91 11.45
C ASN A 144 3.11 -7.00 10.52
N GLY A 145 1.90 -6.88 11.08
CA GLY A 145 0.69 -6.55 10.33
C GLY A 145 -0.57 -7.29 10.76
N ALA A 146 -1.59 -7.21 9.91
CA ALA A 146 -2.88 -7.82 10.14
C ALA A 146 -3.37 -8.51 8.85
N PHE A 147 -3.83 -9.76 8.97
CA PHE A 147 -4.26 -10.54 7.81
C PHE A 147 -5.30 -11.61 8.18
N PHE A 148 -6.11 -11.98 7.19
CA PHE A 148 -6.86 -13.23 7.21
C PHE A 148 -5.93 -14.37 6.81
N GLU A 149 -6.12 -15.53 7.44
CA GLU A 149 -5.37 -16.75 7.15
C GLU A 149 -6.33 -17.93 6.94
N SER A 150 -6.02 -18.77 5.96
CA SER A 150 -6.43 -20.19 5.99
C SER A 150 -5.18 -21.03 6.23
N ASP A 151 -5.19 -21.88 7.26
CA ASP A 151 -4.23 -22.97 7.41
C ASP A 151 -4.95 -24.32 7.35
N ALA A 152 -4.70 -25.06 6.28
CA ALA A 152 -5.24 -26.41 6.08
C ALA A 152 -6.77 -26.49 6.26
N GLY A 153 -7.52 -25.47 5.81
CA GLY A 153 -8.99 -25.40 5.90
C GLY A 153 -9.51 -24.72 7.16
N THR A 154 -8.64 -24.37 8.11
CA THR A 154 -9.03 -23.57 9.29
C THR A 154 -8.86 -22.10 8.97
N ILE A 155 -9.97 -21.36 8.93
CA ILE A 155 -9.96 -19.92 8.72
C ILE A 155 -9.70 -19.21 10.06
N GLY A 156 -8.94 -18.13 10.01
CA GLY A 156 -8.69 -17.27 11.15
C GLY A 156 -8.24 -15.87 10.74
N VAL A 157 -8.04 -15.03 11.74
CA VAL A 157 -7.45 -13.70 11.61
C VAL A 157 -6.22 -13.62 12.48
N THR A 158 -5.20 -12.92 12.03
CA THR A 158 -3.92 -12.82 12.72
C THR A 158 -3.48 -11.37 12.82
N VAL A 159 -3.02 -11.00 14.01
CA VAL A 159 -2.20 -9.80 14.25
C VAL A 159 -0.77 -10.24 14.53
N ARG A 160 0.17 -9.76 13.71
CA ARG A 160 1.61 -10.03 13.79
C ARG A 160 2.34 -8.81 14.33
N THR A 161 3.26 -9.03 15.27
CA THR A 161 4.13 -7.98 15.81
C THR A 161 5.55 -8.49 16.04
N LYS A 162 6.54 -7.60 15.86
CA LYS A 162 7.95 -7.85 16.22
C LYS A 162 8.42 -6.97 17.38
N ASP A 163 7.51 -6.34 18.12
CA ASP A 163 7.86 -5.39 19.18
C ASP A 163 8.79 -5.99 20.25
N SER A 164 8.65 -7.28 20.54
CA SER A 164 9.52 -8.01 21.48
C SER A 164 10.95 -8.27 20.98
N GLY A 165 11.27 -7.89 19.74
CA GLY A 165 12.50 -8.26 19.03
C GLY A 165 12.42 -9.61 18.31
N SER A 166 11.31 -10.34 18.47
CA SER A 166 10.98 -11.56 17.71
C SER A 166 9.54 -11.50 17.22
N VAL A 167 9.28 -12.13 16.07
CA VAL A 167 7.94 -12.16 15.45
C VAL A 167 7.01 -13.02 16.28
N VAL A 168 5.85 -12.47 16.63
CA VAL A 168 4.77 -13.15 17.34
C VAL A 168 3.47 -12.96 16.56
N ASP A 169 2.83 -14.07 16.23
CA ASP A 169 1.51 -14.13 15.60
C ASP A 169 0.44 -14.42 16.66
N THR A 170 -0.54 -13.53 16.78
CA THR A 170 -1.76 -13.76 17.57
C THR A 170 -2.89 -14.13 16.63
N THR A 171 -3.07 -15.43 16.42
CA THR A 171 -4.10 -15.97 15.52
C THR A 171 -5.35 -16.37 16.29
N VAL A 172 -6.51 -15.91 15.82
CA VAL A 172 -7.83 -16.28 16.33
C VAL A 172 -8.59 -17.04 15.24
N ALA A 173 -8.87 -18.31 15.51
CA ALA A 173 -9.64 -19.18 14.62
C ALA A 173 -11.10 -18.69 14.51
N GLN A 174 -11.74 -18.99 13.39
CA GLN A 174 -13.12 -18.61 13.06
C GLN A 174 -14.12 -18.95 14.17
N SER A 175 -14.00 -20.13 14.77
CA SER A 175 -14.85 -20.58 15.89
C SER A 175 -14.69 -19.76 17.19
N SER A 176 -13.73 -18.84 17.24
CA SER A 176 -13.43 -17.99 18.40
C SER A 176 -13.50 -16.50 18.06
N TRP A 177 -14.05 -16.17 16.89
CA TRP A 177 -14.38 -14.79 16.54
C TRP A 177 -15.40 -14.22 17.53
N ASN A 178 -15.21 -12.96 17.90
CA ASN A 178 -15.89 -12.32 19.04
C ASN A 178 -17.01 -11.35 18.63
N ILE A 179 -17.27 -11.21 17.33
CA ILE A 179 -18.40 -10.43 16.80
C ILE A 179 -19.34 -11.36 16.05
N ASP A 180 -18.81 -12.14 15.12
CA ASP A 180 -19.59 -13.05 14.29
C ASP A 180 -18.71 -14.20 13.77
N THR A 181 -19.04 -15.46 14.08
CA THR A 181 -18.27 -16.63 13.62
C THR A 181 -18.50 -16.98 12.15
N MET A 182 -19.55 -16.47 11.51
CA MET A 182 -19.85 -16.68 10.08
C MET A 182 -19.86 -18.16 9.66
N ASP A 183 -20.36 -19.05 10.51
CA ASP A 183 -20.41 -20.52 10.28
C ASP A 183 -21.75 -20.99 9.67
N GLY A 184 -22.71 -20.08 9.49
CA GLY A 184 -24.07 -20.34 9.02
C GLY A 184 -25.09 -20.69 10.10
N ASP A 185 -24.66 -20.88 11.36
CA ASP A 185 -25.57 -21.14 12.46
C ASP A 185 -26.08 -19.81 13.03
N ALA A 186 -27.36 -19.51 12.85
CA ALA A 186 -27.96 -18.25 13.34
C ALA A 186 -28.14 -18.27 14.88
N ASP A 187 -27.04 -18.22 15.62
CA ASP A 187 -26.98 -18.29 17.07
C ASP A 187 -26.32 -17.05 17.71
N SER A 188 -25.98 -17.11 19.00
CA SER A 188 -25.35 -15.98 19.69
C SER A 188 -23.90 -15.71 19.27
N ALA A 189 -23.21 -16.69 18.70
CA ALA A 189 -21.84 -16.55 18.22
C ALA A 189 -21.79 -16.10 16.75
N ASN A 190 -22.80 -16.43 15.95
CA ASN A 190 -23.03 -15.92 14.59
C ASN A 190 -24.38 -15.20 14.48
N PRO A 191 -24.47 -13.97 15.02
CA PRO A 191 -25.70 -13.18 15.00
C PRO A 191 -26.16 -12.79 13.60
N SER A 192 -25.29 -12.77 12.57
CA SER A 192 -25.69 -12.52 11.19
C SER A 192 -26.37 -13.73 10.52
N GLY A 193 -26.10 -14.94 10.99
CA GLY A 193 -26.51 -16.20 10.35
C GLY A 193 -25.86 -16.43 8.98
N LEU A 194 -24.82 -15.67 8.63
CA LEU A 194 -24.14 -15.79 7.35
C LEU A 194 -23.05 -16.87 7.39
N THR A 195 -22.62 -17.32 6.23
CA THR A 195 -21.50 -18.27 6.07
C THR A 195 -20.37 -17.63 5.28
N LEU A 196 -19.15 -17.70 5.83
CA LEU A 196 -17.93 -17.39 5.09
C LEU A 196 -17.44 -18.63 4.34
N ASP A 197 -17.68 -18.70 3.03
CA ASP A 197 -17.08 -19.72 2.16
C ASP A 197 -15.74 -19.21 1.61
N ALA A 198 -14.64 -19.72 2.16
CA ALA A 198 -13.28 -19.36 1.76
C ALA A 198 -12.88 -19.89 0.37
N THR A 199 -13.69 -20.75 -0.25
CA THR A 199 -13.52 -21.21 -1.64
C THR A 199 -14.11 -20.24 -2.66
N LYS A 200 -14.83 -19.21 -2.20
CA LYS A 200 -15.43 -18.15 -3.04
C LYS A 200 -14.66 -16.85 -2.92
N THR A 201 -14.90 -15.98 -3.90
CA THR A 201 -14.34 -14.63 -3.89
C THR A 201 -14.98 -13.83 -2.77
N GLN A 202 -14.15 -13.22 -1.95
CA GLN A 202 -14.57 -12.32 -0.86
C GLN A 202 -13.85 -10.99 -1.00
N ILE A 203 -14.46 -9.92 -0.52
CA ILE A 203 -13.78 -8.65 -0.23
C ILE A 203 -13.48 -8.66 1.27
N PHE A 204 -12.22 -8.92 1.60
CA PHE A 204 -11.72 -8.90 2.96
C PHE A 204 -11.47 -7.45 3.38
N THR A 205 -11.96 -7.11 4.57
CA THR A 205 -11.85 -5.78 5.16
C THR A 205 -11.00 -5.86 6.42
N ILE A 206 -10.03 -4.96 6.53
CA ILE A 206 -9.30 -4.70 7.76
C ILE A 206 -9.32 -3.20 7.99
N ASP A 207 -9.78 -2.76 9.16
CA ASP A 207 -9.58 -1.38 9.58
C ASP A 207 -8.90 -1.32 10.94
N TYR A 208 -8.14 -0.27 11.17
CA TYR A 208 -7.45 -0.10 12.43
C TYR A 208 -7.17 1.35 12.80
N THR A 209 -6.90 1.53 14.09
CA THR A 209 -6.21 2.69 14.63
C THR A 209 -4.82 2.29 15.10
N TRP A 210 -3.88 3.22 15.00
CA TRP A 210 -2.52 3.02 15.49
C TRP A 210 -2.01 4.28 16.17
N LEU A 211 -2.21 4.38 17.48
CA LEU A 211 -1.37 5.24 18.32
C LEU A 211 -0.47 4.33 19.13
N SER A 212 0.22 3.42 18.42
CA SER A 212 0.85 2.19 18.93
C SER A 212 -0.15 1.14 19.42
N VAL A 213 -1.25 1.56 20.04
CA VAL A 213 -2.39 0.72 20.47
C VAL A 213 -3.69 1.15 19.78
N GLY A 214 -4.79 0.54 20.16
CA GLY A 214 -6.13 0.77 19.62
C GLY A 214 -6.87 -0.54 19.35
N ARG A 215 -7.53 -0.59 18.20
CA ARG A 215 -8.24 -1.77 17.73
C ARG A 215 -7.87 -2.09 16.30
N VAL A 216 -7.92 -3.36 15.97
CA VAL A 216 -7.88 -3.90 14.60
C VAL A 216 -9.16 -4.70 14.41
N ARG A 217 -9.96 -4.32 13.42
CA ARG A 217 -11.21 -5.02 13.10
C ARG A 217 -11.05 -5.75 11.78
N PHE A 218 -11.58 -6.95 11.73
CA PHE A 218 -11.61 -7.81 10.57
C PHE A 218 -13.05 -8.00 10.13
N GLY A 219 -13.31 -7.91 8.83
CA GLY A 219 -14.63 -8.12 8.27
C GLY A 219 -14.59 -8.63 6.84
N VAL A 220 -15.76 -8.99 6.33
CA VAL A 220 -15.97 -9.40 4.94
C VAL A 220 -17.19 -8.69 4.38
N GLU A 221 -17.14 -8.30 3.11
CA GLU A 221 -18.30 -7.71 2.45
C GLU A 221 -19.24 -8.82 1.94
N ILE A 222 -20.45 -8.91 2.51
CA ILE A 222 -21.50 -9.83 2.05
C ILE A 222 -22.81 -9.05 1.97
N GLY A 223 -23.50 -9.14 0.84
CA GLY A 223 -24.79 -8.46 0.65
C GLY A 223 -24.69 -6.93 0.64
N ALA A 224 -23.61 -6.37 0.10
CA ALA A 224 -23.32 -4.92 0.07
C ALA A 224 -23.13 -4.26 1.45
N HIS A 225 -22.79 -5.05 2.46
CA HIS A 225 -22.47 -4.58 3.80
C HIS A 225 -21.17 -5.22 4.29
N ILE A 226 -20.34 -4.45 5.00
CA ILE A 226 -19.18 -4.99 5.72
C ILE A 226 -19.72 -5.66 6.99
N GLN A 227 -19.63 -6.98 7.04
CA GLN A 227 -19.86 -7.75 8.25
C GLN A 227 -18.54 -7.90 9.00
N TYR A 228 -18.39 -7.20 10.12
CA TYR A 228 -17.25 -7.41 11.01
C TYR A 228 -17.40 -8.75 11.74
N VAL A 229 -16.30 -9.48 11.82
CA VAL A 229 -16.26 -10.85 12.37
C VAL A 229 -15.44 -10.92 13.66
N HIS A 230 -14.36 -10.15 13.73
CA HIS A 230 -13.48 -10.14 14.90
C HIS A 230 -12.89 -8.75 15.16
N GLU A 231 -12.75 -8.38 16.43
CA GLU A 231 -11.97 -7.24 16.88
C GLU A 231 -10.84 -7.70 17.81
N HIS A 232 -9.62 -7.35 17.42
CA HIS A 232 -8.46 -7.39 18.29
C HIS A 232 -8.32 -6.02 18.99
N SER A 233 -8.53 -5.98 20.31
CA SER A 233 -8.47 -4.75 21.10
C SER A 233 -7.33 -4.78 22.09
N THR A 234 -6.56 -3.71 22.09
CA THR A 234 -5.41 -3.51 23.00
C THR A 234 -5.74 -2.57 24.18
N ALA A 235 -6.98 -2.04 24.22
CA ALA A 235 -7.40 -1.11 25.26
C ALA A 235 -7.40 -1.78 26.64
N ASN A 236 -6.66 -1.21 27.58
CA ASN A 236 -6.52 -1.68 28.97
C ASN A 236 -6.06 -3.15 29.11
N SER A 237 -5.48 -3.75 28.06
CA SER A 237 -5.10 -5.17 28.04
C SER A 237 -3.61 -5.41 27.78
N VAL A 238 -2.92 -4.47 27.14
CA VAL A 238 -1.49 -4.59 26.80
C VAL A 238 -0.71 -3.32 27.12
N VAL A 239 0.60 -3.45 27.23
CA VAL A 239 1.57 -2.34 27.45
C VAL A 239 2.50 -2.13 26.26
N VAL A 240 2.31 -2.88 25.19
CA VAL A 240 3.12 -2.89 23.97
C VAL A 240 2.25 -2.60 22.75
N PRO A 241 2.81 -2.07 21.65
CA PRO A 241 2.06 -1.86 20.43
C PRO A 241 1.53 -3.17 19.82
N TRP A 242 0.39 -3.09 19.11
CA TRP A 242 -0.11 -4.23 18.34
C TRP A 242 0.73 -4.52 17.08
N ALA A 243 1.48 -3.53 16.59
CA ALA A 243 2.49 -3.66 15.54
C ALA A 243 3.57 -2.57 15.72
N SER A 244 4.83 -2.90 15.49
CA SER A 244 5.95 -1.94 15.65
C SER A 244 5.92 -0.79 14.63
N THR A 245 5.21 -0.95 13.52
CA THR A 245 4.95 0.09 12.52
C THR A 245 3.55 -0.11 11.95
N PRO A 246 2.78 0.97 11.70
CA PRO A 246 1.53 0.89 10.96
C PRO A 246 1.75 0.97 9.45
N ASN A 247 2.91 1.45 9.01
CA ASN A 247 3.20 1.66 7.60
C ASN A 247 3.67 0.34 7.00
N LEU A 248 2.72 -0.41 6.45
CA LEU A 248 2.93 -1.77 5.95
C LEU A 248 2.46 -1.90 4.50
N PRO A 249 2.99 -2.88 3.75
CA PRO A 249 2.54 -3.15 2.40
C PRO A 249 1.26 -3.99 2.41
N LEU A 250 0.53 -4.00 1.29
CA LEU A 250 -0.48 -5.01 1.03
C LEU A 250 0.20 -6.28 0.54
N ARG A 251 -0.28 -7.45 0.98
CA ARG A 251 0.36 -8.72 0.68
C ARG A 251 -0.63 -9.87 0.51
N TYR A 252 -0.34 -10.69 -0.50
CA TYR A 252 -0.88 -12.03 -0.68
C TYR A 252 0.26 -13.03 -0.50
N GLU A 253 0.07 -14.08 0.29
CA GLU A 253 1.10 -15.09 0.54
C GLU A 253 0.51 -16.49 0.58
N ILE A 254 1.21 -17.43 -0.06
CA ILE A 254 0.97 -18.87 0.08
C ILE A 254 2.23 -19.56 0.57
N VAL A 255 2.10 -20.38 1.61
CA VAL A 255 3.15 -21.23 2.15
C VAL A 255 2.67 -22.67 2.14
N THR A 256 3.50 -23.56 1.63
CA THR A 256 3.24 -25.01 1.64
C THR A 256 4.40 -25.76 2.29
N THR A 257 4.07 -26.93 2.82
CA THR A 257 4.98 -27.96 3.28
C THR A 257 4.93 -29.14 2.31
N THR A 258 5.78 -30.15 2.53
CA THR A 258 5.71 -31.41 1.77
C THR A 258 4.41 -32.17 1.98
N SER A 259 3.65 -31.84 3.02
CA SER A 259 2.39 -32.48 3.35
C SER A 259 1.17 -31.76 2.78
N SER A 260 1.27 -30.53 2.25
CA SER A 260 0.11 -29.68 1.93
C SER A 260 -0.80 -30.15 0.79
N GLY A 261 -0.35 -31.09 -0.04
CA GLY A 261 -1.03 -31.38 -1.29
C GLY A 261 -0.93 -30.21 -2.28
N ILE A 262 -1.87 -30.13 -3.23
CA ILE A 262 -2.01 -28.95 -4.11
C ILE A 262 -2.84 -27.90 -3.37
N CYS A 263 -2.31 -26.69 -3.35
CA CYS A 263 -2.93 -25.54 -2.74
C CYS A 263 -2.92 -24.37 -3.69
N SER A 264 -4.03 -23.62 -3.76
CA SER A 264 -4.04 -22.36 -4.49
C SER A 264 -4.83 -21.28 -3.77
N MET A 265 -4.49 -20.04 -4.10
CA MET A 265 -5.20 -18.81 -3.73
C MET A 265 -5.34 -17.90 -4.95
N ARG A 266 -6.27 -16.95 -4.88
CA ARG A 266 -6.49 -15.95 -5.93
C ARG A 266 -6.28 -14.53 -5.39
N CYS A 267 -5.50 -13.74 -6.12
CA CYS A 267 -5.24 -12.32 -5.89
C CYS A 267 -6.00 -11.49 -6.94
N ILE A 268 -6.71 -10.42 -6.55
CA ILE A 268 -7.61 -9.68 -7.45
C ILE A 268 -7.33 -8.17 -7.41
N CYS A 269 -8.04 -7.43 -6.55
CA CYS A 269 -7.97 -5.98 -6.46
C CYS A 269 -7.75 -5.59 -5.01
N SER A 270 -7.26 -4.38 -4.78
CA SER A 270 -7.12 -3.86 -3.42
C SER A 270 -7.12 -2.35 -3.36
N THR A 271 -7.44 -1.81 -2.18
CA THR A 271 -7.37 -0.38 -1.89
C THR A 271 -7.00 -0.12 -0.43
N VAL A 272 -6.35 1.01 -0.20
CA VAL A 272 -6.10 1.57 1.13
C VAL A 272 -6.76 2.95 1.20
N ILE A 273 -7.50 3.20 2.28
CA ILE A 273 -8.32 4.39 2.49
C ILE A 273 -8.01 4.97 3.87
N SER A 274 -7.81 6.28 3.94
CA SER A 274 -7.80 7.02 5.21
C SER A 274 -9.19 7.58 5.49
N GLU A 275 -9.83 7.14 6.55
CA GLU A 275 -11.20 7.51 6.96
C GLU A 275 -11.21 8.86 7.74
N GLY A 276 -10.55 9.88 7.20
CA GLY A 276 -10.47 11.20 7.82
C GLY A 276 -9.70 12.21 6.96
N GLY A 277 -9.66 11.97 5.65
CA GLY A 277 -8.82 12.68 4.70
C GLY A 277 -7.34 12.36 4.88
N MET A 278 -6.49 13.09 4.17
CA MET A 278 -5.03 13.02 4.34
C MET A 278 -4.48 14.44 4.32
N ASN A 279 -3.61 14.74 5.27
CA ASN A 279 -2.92 16.03 5.33
C ASN A 279 -1.50 15.87 4.78
N ASN A 280 -1.03 16.85 4.04
CA ASN A 280 0.32 16.88 3.49
C ASN A 280 1.31 17.42 4.53
N THR A 281 1.43 16.73 5.67
CA THR A 281 2.38 17.07 6.74
C THR A 281 3.68 16.30 6.55
N GLY A 282 4.80 16.90 6.96
CA GLY A 282 6.12 16.30 6.76
C GLY A 282 7.22 17.34 6.67
N ILE A 283 8.47 16.86 6.64
CA ILE A 283 9.63 17.72 6.39
C ILE A 283 9.86 17.77 4.88
N VAL A 284 9.97 18.98 4.33
CA VAL A 284 10.36 19.18 2.93
C VAL A 284 11.88 19.26 2.86
N HIS A 285 12.47 18.37 2.08
CA HIS A 285 13.90 18.30 1.81
C HIS A 285 14.19 18.80 0.40
N TYR A 286 15.41 19.32 0.24
CA TYR A 286 15.98 19.73 -1.03
C TYR A 286 17.37 19.11 -1.15
N LYS A 287 17.68 18.56 -2.32
CA LYS A 287 19.04 18.18 -2.66
C LYS A 287 19.31 18.51 -4.12
N GLY A 288 20.44 19.18 -4.35
CA GLY A 288 20.93 19.49 -5.68
C GLY A 288 22.41 19.18 -5.82
N THR A 289 22.89 19.36 -7.05
CA THR A 289 24.29 19.23 -7.48
C THR A 289 25.24 20.28 -6.86
N ALA A 290 24.70 21.40 -6.36
CA ALA A 290 25.41 22.39 -5.53
C ALA A 290 26.71 22.96 -6.14
N GLY A 291 26.70 23.35 -7.42
CA GLY A 291 27.88 23.87 -8.13
C GLY A 291 28.59 22.82 -8.98
N ALA A 292 28.37 21.52 -8.70
CA ALA A 292 29.02 20.42 -9.42
C ALA A 292 28.18 20.02 -10.65
N GLY A 293 28.29 20.82 -11.70
CA GLY A 293 27.58 20.58 -12.95
C GLY A 293 27.85 19.20 -13.56
N VAL A 294 26.81 18.60 -14.13
CA VAL A 294 26.87 17.34 -14.88
C VAL A 294 27.01 17.68 -16.36
N THR A 295 28.14 17.30 -16.95
CA THR A 295 28.40 17.53 -18.37
C THR A 295 28.11 16.27 -19.16
N THR A 296 27.19 16.35 -20.12
CA THR A 296 26.93 15.30 -21.10
C THR A 296 28.00 15.31 -22.20
N ASP A 297 28.14 14.24 -22.98
CA ASP A 297 29.06 14.21 -24.13
C ASP A 297 28.47 13.65 -25.42
N THR A 298 27.25 13.12 -25.36
CA THR A 298 26.63 12.37 -26.46
C THR A 298 25.17 12.79 -26.60
N ALA A 299 24.77 13.16 -27.81
CA ALA A 299 23.37 13.45 -28.14
C ALA A 299 22.48 12.22 -27.91
N ASP A 300 21.21 12.46 -27.55
CA ASP A 300 20.14 11.47 -27.43
C ASP A 300 20.34 10.40 -26.34
N LEU A 301 21.42 10.47 -25.56
CA LEU A 301 21.70 9.59 -24.43
C LEU A 301 21.22 10.22 -23.11
N LEU A 302 20.70 9.40 -22.19
CA LEU A 302 20.32 9.85 -20.86
C LEU A 302 21.51 9.85 -19.91
N PHE A 303 21.68 10.95 -19.18
CA PHE A 303 22.69 11.11 -18.15
C PHE A 303 22.02 11.39 -16.80
N ALA A 304 22.41 10.65 -15.76
CA ALA A 304 21.90 10.86 -14.41
C ALA A 304 22.45 12.16 -13.82
N VAL A 305 21.57 12.95 -13.20
CA VAL A 305 21.93 14.20 -12.51
C VAL A 305 21.86 14.00 -11.01
N ILE A 306 20.72 13.53 -10.50
CA ILE A 306 20.51 13.26 -9.08
C ILE A 306 19.57 12.07 -8.90
N GLY A 307 19.90 11.18 -7.98
CA GLY A 307 19.09 10.03 -7.63
C GLY A 307 18.74 10.04 -6.15
N ILE A 308 17.55 9.56 -5.81
CA ILE A 308 17.12 9.29 -4.43
C ILE A 308 16.57 7.86 -4.29
N GLN A 309 16.76 7.27 -3.11
CA GLN A 309 16.18 5.98 -2.71
C GLN A 309 16.00 5.97 -1.19
N LEU A 310 15.19 5.07 -0.64
CA LEU A 310 15.08 4.94 0.83
C LEU A 310 16.39 4.46 1.46
N LYS A 311 16.60 4.72 2.75
CA LYS A 311 17.59 3.99 3.56
C LYS A 311 17.09 2.57 3.80
N THR A 312 18.01 1.61 3.91
CA THR A 312 17.66 0.19 4.20
C THR A 312 16.92 0.02 5.54
N THR A 313 17.11 0.95 6.48
CA THR A 313 16.45 0.97 7.79
C THR A 313 15.13 1.76 7.82
N HIS A 314 14.72 2.38 6.70
CA HIS A 314 13.56 3.28 6.65
C HIS A 314 12.55 2.87 5.56
N LEU A 315 12.35 1.56 5.37
CA LEU A 315 11.49 1.04 4.29
C LEU A 315 10.01 1.42 4.43
N GLY A 316 9.57 1.80 5.63
CA GLY A 316 8.22 2.29 5.94
C GLY A 316 8.03 3.80 5.82
N ALA A 317 9.07 4.56 5.43
CA ALA A 317 8.94 5.99 5.19
C ALA A 317 8.19 6.26 3.88
N ASN A 318 7.38 7.31 3.87
CA ASN A 318 6.62 7.73 2.70
C ASN A 318 7.22 9.01 2.10
N ILE A 319 7.58 8.94 0.82
CA ILE A 319 8.34 9.99 0.12
C ILE A 319 7.50 10.49 -1.05
N GLU A 320 7.14 11.76 -1.01
CA GLU A 320 6.40 12.45 -2.07
C GLU A 320 7.36 13.42 -2.78
N VAL A 321 7.72 13.13 -4.03
CA VAL A 321 8.51 14.07 -4.84
C VAL A 321 7.61 15.23 -5.26
N LEU A 322 8.02 16.43 -4.88
CA LEU A 322 7.27 17.66 -5.13
C LEU A 322 7.72 18.30 -6.44
N GLU A 323 9.03 18.43 -6.64
CA GLU A 323 9.59 19.16 -7.78
C GLU A 323 10.86 18.50 -8.31
N SER A 324 11.03 18.59 -9.64
CA SER A 324 12.28 18.32 -10.34
C SER A 324 12.77 19.61 -10.98
N LEU A 325 14.00 19.99 -10.68
CA LEU A 325 14.59 21.26 -11.10
C LEU A 325 15.81 20.99 -11.97
N VAL A 326 15.91 21.66 -13.11
CA VAL A 326 17.07 21.59 -14.01
C VAL A 326 17.42 22.99 -14.51
N GLN A 327 18.72 23.27 -14.59
CA GLN A 327 19.32 24.48 -15.14
C GLN A 327 20.42 24.11 -16.14
N ILE A 328 20.49 24.84 -17.26
CA ILE A 328 21.58 24.72 -18.24
C ILE A 328 22.60 25.85 -18.02
N HIS A 329 23.89 25.52 -18.06
CA HIS A 329 25.00 26.48 -17.83
C HIS A 329 25.60 27.04 -19.12
N THR A 330 25.28 26.45 -20.26
CA THR A 330 25.83 26.75 -21.58
C THR A 330 24.75 27.36 -22.47
N ALA A 331 25.11 28.35 -23.28
CA ALA A 331 24.17 29.03 -24.17
C ALA A 331 23.96 28.25 -25.48
N SER A 332 22.79 28.43 -26.12
CA SER A 332 22.44 27.78 -27.39
C SER A 332 22.40 26.24 -27.33
N GLU A 333 22.03 25.71 -26.17
CA GLU A 333 21.86 24.28 -25.90
C GLU A 333 20.39 23.89 -25.69
N PHE A 334 20.09 22.63 -25.99
CA PHE A 334 18.76 22.03 -25.91
C PHE A 334 18.83 20.69 -25.17
N ILE A 335 17.97 20.50 -24.17
CA ILE A 335 17.84 19.23 -23.46
C ILE A 335 16.37 18.84 -23.26
N GLU A 336 16.17 17.55 -23.09
CA GLU A 336 15.01 16.95 -22.44
C GLU A 336 15.43 16.54 -21.02
N TRP A 337 14.65 16.91 -19.99
CA TRP A 337 14.80 16.34 -18.65
C TRP A 337 13.74 15.27 -18.42
N ILE A 338 14.12 14.20 -17.71
CA ILE A 338 13.25 13.05 -17.46
C ILE A 338 13.45 12.59 -16.02
N LEU A 339 12.36 12.41 -15.27
CA LEU A 339 12.39 11.69 -14.01
C LEU A 339 12.08 10.21 -14.26
N LEU A 340 13.02 9.35 -13.88
CA LEU A 340 12.87 7.90 -13.94
C LEU A 340 12.47 7.34 -12.57
N TYR A 341 11.57 6.36 -12.56
CA TYR A 341 11.25 5.53 -11.41
C TYR A 341 11.71 4.09 -11.66
N GLY A 342 12.50 3.53 -10.75
CA GLY A 342 13.06 2.18 -10.84
C GLY A 342 12.54 1.29 -9.72
N VAL A 343 12.24 0.04 -10.05
CA VAL A 343 11.85 -1.04 -9.12
C VAL A 343 12.65 -2.30 -9.42
N LYS A 344 12.61 -3.33 -8.56
CA LYS A 344 13.40 -4.59 -8.73
C LYS A 344 13.33 -5.18 -10.15
N GLY A 345 12.14 -5.21 -10.76
CA GLY A 345 11.95 -5.75 -12.13
C GLY A 345 12.34 -4.81 -13.28
N ASN A 346 12.58 -3.53 -13.02
CA ASN A 346 12.98 -2.52 -14.00
C ASN A 346 13.88 -1.48 -13.31
N ALA A 347 15.01 -1.93 -12.77
CA ALA A 347 15.91 -1.10 -11.97
C ALA A 347 16.61 -0.05 -12.85
N ILE A 348 16.94 1.10 -12.26
CA ILE A 348 17.73 2.12 -12.96
C ILE A 348 19.20 1.75 -12.79
N THR A 349 19.89 1.59 -13.92
CA THR A 349 21.34 1.35 -13.95
C THR A 349 22.01 2.60 -14.50
N VAL A 350 22.94 3.15 -13.71
CA VAL A 350 23.77 4.29 -14.10
C VAL A 350 25.20 3.78 -14.28
N ALA A 351 25.80 4.04 -15.45
CA ALA A 351 27.19 3.71 -15.70
C ALA A 351 28.14 4.61 -14.88
N GLY A 352 29.40 4.18 -14.72
CA GLY A 352 30.37 4.93 -13.93
C GLY A 352 30.08 4.90 -12.42
N THR A 353 30.43 5.97 -11.72
CA THR A 353 30.25 6.10 -10.27
C THR A 353 28.96 6.87 -9.97
N PHE A 354 28.00 6.22 -9.31
CA PHE A 354 26.73 6.81 -8.91
C PHE A 354 26.28 6.18 -7.59
N ASP A 355 27.00 6.53 -6.52
CA ASP A 355 26.88 5.88 -5.22
C ASP A 355 25.87 6.61 -4.33
N TYR A 356 24.95 5.84 -3.74
CA TYR A 356 23.96 6.36 -2.81
C TYR A 356 24.54 6.51 -1.40
N GLY A 357 24.63 7.75 -0.92
CA GLY A 357 25.02 8.08 0.45
C GLY A 357 23.85 8.55 1.30
N ASP A 358 23.94 8.34 2.62
CA ASP A 358 22.91 8.78 3.57
C ASP A 358 22.76 10.30 3.61
N LEU A 359 21.53 10.78 3.52
CA LEU A 359 21.21 12.16 3.87
C LEU A 359 20.97 12.28 5.38
N ALA A 360 21.59 13.26 6.04
CA ALA A 360 21.37 13.50 7.47
C ALA A 360 19.93 13.97 7.73
N ASN A 361 19.34 13.53 8.86
CA ASN A 361 17.98 13.88 9.28
C ASN A 361 16.89 13.59 8.22
N SER A 362 17.07 12.50 7.47
CA SER A 362 16.20 12.11 6.36
C SER A 362 16.12 10.58 6.27
N ALA A 363 15.01 10.05 5.77
CA ALA A 363 14.80 8.65 5.46
C ALA A 363 15.46 8.20 4.14
N VAL A 364 16.06 9.14 3.39
CA VAL A 364 16.53 8.95 2.01
C VAL A 364 18.06 8.90 1.94
N GLN A 365 18.55 8.14 0.96
CA GLN A 365 19.90 8.24 0.42
C GLN A 365 19.86 8.97 -0.91
N PHE A 366 20.92 9.71 -1.23
CA PHE A 366 21.05 10.41 -2.51
C PHE A 366 22.34 10.01 -3.22
N ALA A 367 22.31 10.10 -4.55
CA ALA A 367 23.47 9.95 -5.43
C ALA A 367 23.51 11.15 -6.39
N LEU A 368 24.70 11.58 -6.79
CA LEU A 368 24.91 12.68 -7.73
C LEU A 368 25.66 12.15 -8.95
N GLY A 369 25.24 12.60 -10.14
CA GLY A 369 25.98 12.36 -11.38
C GLY A 369 27.30 13.14 -11.38
N ALA A 370 28.30 12.64 -12.09
CA ALA A 370 29.61 13.27 -12.18
C ALA A 370 30.23 13.09 -13.58
N GLY A 371 30.22 14.17 -14.37
CA GLY A 371 30.77 14.15 -15.72
C GLY A 371 29.93 13.33 -16.70
N ALA A 372 30.57 12.87 -17.77
CA ALA A 372 29.90 12.29 -18.94
C ALA A 372 29.75 10.76 -18.92
N THR A 373 30.15 10.09 -17.83
CA THR A 373 30.11 8.61 -17.78
C THR A 373 28.82 8.03 -17.19
N ASN A 374 27.94 8.87 -16.63
CA ASN A 374 26.75 8.50 -15.86
C ASN A 374 25.54 8.27 -16.77
N THR A 375 25.75 7.47 -17.81
CA THR A 375 24.73 7.13 -18.80
C THR A 375 23.71 6.18 -18.18
N VAL A 376 22.43 6.34 -18.48
CA VAL A 376 21.34 5.66 -17.78
C VAL A 376 20.61 4.67 -18.69
N THR A 377 20.30 3.50 -18.13
CA THR A 377 19.42 2.48 -18.73
C THR A 377 18.41 1.95 -17.71
N GLY A 378 17.29 1.41 -18.19
CA GLY A 378 16.21 0.90 -17.34
C GLY A 378 15.35 2.01 -16.72
N GLY A 379 14.49 1.63 -15.78
CA GLY A 379 13.52 2.53 -15.17
C GLY A 379 12.34 2.87 -16.08
N THR A 380 11.35 3.52 -15.49
CA THR A 380 10.12 3.98 -16.14
C THR A 380 10.07 5.49 -16.10
N HIS A 381 9.77 6.12 -17.24
CA HIS A 381 9.62 7.56 -17.33
C HIS A 381 8.33 7.98 -16.62
N VAL A 382 8.43 8.80 -15.58
CA VAL A 382 7.27 9.23 -14.77
C VAL A 382 6.98 10.73 -14.86
N ALA A 383 7.96 11.53 -15.27
CA ALA A 383 7.83 12.94 -15.63
C ALA A 383 8.90 13.32 -16.64
N GLY A 384 8.69 14.43 -17.35
CA GLY A 384 9.72 15.04 -18.18
C GLY A 384 9.29 16.38 -18.77
N GLY A 385 10.23 17.03 -19.46
CA GLY A 385 10.01 18.29 -20.14
C GLY A 385 11.22 18.71 -20.95
N PHE A 386 11.10 19.84 -21.65
CA PHE A 386 12.16 20.38 -22.49
C PHE A 386 12.69 21.69 -21.93
N LEU A 387 13.99 21.92 -22.09
CA LEU A 387 14.64 23.16 -21.70
C LEU A 387 15.64 23.58 -22.78
N GLU A 388 15.65 24.86 -23.10
CA GLU A 388 16.54 25.45 -24.08
C GLU A 388 17.16 26.75 -23.56
N THR A 389 18.28 27.11 -24.14
CA THR A 389 18.94 28.40 -23.92
C THR A 389 19.05 29.17 -25.23
N GLY A 390 18.77 30.48 -25.18
CA GLY A 390 18.90 31.37 -26.33
C GLY A 390 20.35 31.77 -26.62
N GLY A 391 20.53 32.89 -27.34
CA GLY A 391 21.86 33.42 -27.69
C GLY A 391 22.80 33.66 -26.50
N GLY A 392 24.08 33.95 -26.81
CA GLY A 392 25.19 33.98 -25.84
C GLY A 392 24.86 34.65 -24.49
N ASN A 393 25.11 33.91 -23.41
CA ASN A 393 24.87 34.25 -21.99
C ASN A 393 23.42 34.16 -21.45
N SER A 394 22.50 33.44 -22.11
CA SER A 394 21.19 33.13 -21.51
C SER A 394 21.19 31.73 -20.88
N GLY A 395 21.06 31.65 -19.55
CA GLY A 395 20.79 30.40 -18.82
C GLY A 395 19.29 30.12 -18.79
N GLY A 396 18.90 28.86 -18.95
CA GLY A 396 17.52 28.40 -18.91
C GLY A 396 17.30 27.58 -17.64
N SER A 397 16.15 27.76 -16.98
CA SER A 397 15.72 26.94 -15.85
C SER A 397 14.28 26.49 -16.04
N SER A 398 13.97 25.24 -15.71
CA SER A 398 12.60 24.74 -15.61
C SER A 398 12.36 24.11 -14.24
N GLY A 399 11.17 24.37 -13.69
CA GLY A 399 10.60 23.57 -12.60
C GLY A 399 9.40 22.81 -13.14
N GLY A 400 9.37 21.49 -12.93
CA GLY A 400 8.18 20.67 -13.13
C GLY A 400 7.36 20.64 -11.85
N ASP A 401 6.07 20.95 -11.94
CA ASP A 401 5.12 20.96 -10.82
C ASP A 401 4.36 19.63 -10.69
N PHE A 402 3.98 19.30 -9.45
CA PHE A 402 3.23 18.14 -8.94
C PHE A 402 3.16 16.87 -9.81
N LEU A 403 4.02 15.90 -9.46
CA LEU A 403 3.78 14.50 -9.80
C LEU A 403 2.62 13.94 -8.95
N HIS A 404 1.39 14.03 -9.46
CA HIS A 404 0.27 13.27 -8.92
C HIS A 404 0.33 11.82 -9.40
N THR A 405 1.39 11.12 -9.00
CA THR A 405 1.56 9.69 -9.26
C THR A 405 1.33 8.89 -7.98
N ILE A 406 0.78 7.69 -8.14
CA ILE A 406 0.70 6.68 -7.06
C ILE A 406 2.08 6.08 -6.74
N LEU A 407 3.07 6.30 -7.61
CA LEU A 407 4.42 5.78 -7.47
C LEU A 407 5.20 6.55 -6.40
N SER A 408 5.40 5.91 -5.25
CA SER A 408 6.25 6.38 -4.16
C SER A 408 7.49 5.50 -4.06
N LEU A 409 8.57 6.02 -3.47
CA LEU A 409 9.67 5.15 -3.06
C LEU A 409 9.16 4.08 -2.07
N GLY A 410 9.70 2.88 -2.21
CA GLY A 410 9.29 1.69 -1.46
C GLY A 410 10.37 0.61 -1.52
N ALA A 411 9.99 -0.63 -1.21
CA ALA A 411 10.89 -1.77 -1.31
C ALA A 411 10.18 -3.07 -1.69
N ALA A 412 10.89 -3.88 -2.47
CA ALA A 412 10.56 -5.23 -2.88
C ALA A 412 10.49 -6.21 -1.69
N ILE A 413 10.08 -7.44 -1.97
CA ILE A 413 9.95 -8.51 -0.97
C ILE A 413 11.32 -8.83 -0.34
N ASP A 414 12.40 -8.79 -1.12
CA ASP A 414 13.79 -9.02 -0.67
C ASP A 414 14.46 -7.78 -0.06
N GLY A 415 13.75 -6.66 0.06
CA GLY A 415 14.28 -5.40 0.55
C GLY A 415 14.99 -4.55 -0.50
N THR A 416 15.03 -4.95 -1.78
CA THR A 416 15.51 -4.11 -2.88
C THR A 416 14.66 -2.85 -2.98
N ARG A 417 15.29 -1.69 -2.89
CA ARG A 417 14.60 -0.40 -2.77
C ARG A 417 14.29 0.18 -4.14
N SER A 418 13.13 0.81 -4.27
CA SER A 418 12.81 1.62 -5.45
C SER A 418 13.71 2.86 -5.51
N GLN A 419 13.90 3.39 -6.71
CA GLN A 419 14.76 4.52 -7.02
C GLN A 419 13.98 5.58 -7.79
N MET A 420 14.30 6.86 -7.56
CA MET A 420 13.92 7.94 -8.47
C MET A 420 15.18 8.67 -8.91
N VAL A 421 15.38 8.85 -10.22
CA VAL A 421 16.57 9.48 -10.78
C VAL A 421 16.17 10.53 -11.81
N LEU A 422 16.54 11.78 -11.53
CA LEU A 422 16.43 12.88 -12.47
C LEU A 422 17.58 12.76 -13.47
N CYS A 423 17.23 12.74 -14.75
CA CYS A 423 18.14 12.57 -15.87
C CYS A 423 17.97 13.71 -16.87
N VAL A 424 18.99 13.92 -17.69
CA VAL A 424 18.93 14.83 -18.85
C VAL A 424 19.39 14.11 -20.11
N ARG A 425 18.85 14.53 -21.25
CA ARG A 425 19.22 14.07 -22.58
C ARG A 425 19.48 15.30 -23.48
N PRO A 426 20.69 15.50 -24.00
CA PRO A 426 20.96 16.50 -25.02
C PRO A 426 20.22 16.17 -26.31
N ILE A 427 19.59 17.16 -26.95
CA ILE A 427 18.80 16.99 -28.18
C ILE A 427 19.15 18.08 -29.20
N GLY A 428 18.51 18.10 -30.37
CA GLY A 428 18.63 19.22 -31.31
C GLY A 428 20.03 19.38 -31.93
N GLY A 429 20.83 18.31 -31.95
CA GLY A 429 22.18 18.31 -32.52
C GLY A 429 23.28 18.74 -31.56
N VAL A 430 22.97 18.96 -30.28
CA VAL A 430 23.97 19.22 -29.25
C VAL A 430 24.33 17.96 -28.48
N SER A 431 25.54 17.91 -27.93
CA SER A 431 26.05 16.71 -27.21
C SER A 431 26.74 17.07 -25.91
N VAL A 432 27.40 18.23 -25.85
CA VAL A 432 28.13 18.70 -24.67
C VAL A 432 27.33 19.79 -23.97
N VAL A 433 26.45 19.40 -23.05
CA VAL A 433 25.65 20.32 -22.25
C VAL A 433 26.05 20.15 -20.80
N THR A 434 26.35 21.27 -20.12
CA THR A 434 26.53 21.25 -18.67
C THR A 434 25.25 21.69 -17.99
N VAL A 435 24.73 20.83 -17.12
CA VAL A 435 23.51 21.08 -16.38
C VAL A 435 23.74 21.00 -14.88
N GLU A 436 22.87 21.69 -14.13
CA GLU A 436 22.64 21.41 -12.73
C GLU A 436 21.20 20.94 -12.55
N GLY A 437 20.99 20.11 -11.55
CA GLY A 437 19.64 19.73 -11.16
C GLY A 437 19.49 19.49 -9.67
N ALA A 438 18.23 19.41 -9.26
CA ALA A 438 17.82 19.15 -7.90
C ALA A 438 16.47 18.43 -7.84
N LEU A 439 16.25 17.74 -6.72
CA LEU A 439 14.97 17.17 -6.33
C LEU A 439 14.50 17.81 -5.03
N VAL A 440 13.21 18.10 -4.96
CA VAL A 440 12.50 18.52 -3.75
C VAL A 440 11.50 17.43 -3.40
N TRP A 441 11.51 16.96 -2.16
CA TRP A 441 10.57 15.93 -1.70
C TRP A 441 10.07 16.21 -0.29
N ARG A 442 8.91 15.67 0.03
CA ARG A 442 8.35 15.62 1.39
C ARG A 442 8.55 14.22 1.96
N GLU A 443 9.07 14.15 3.17
CA GLU A 443 9.01 12.96 4.01
C GLU A 443 7.78 13.08 4.90
N ALA A 444 6.74 12.32 4.57
CA ALA A 444 5.48 12.38 5.30
C ALA A 444 5.63 11.77 6.69
N THR A 445 5.01 12.43 7.67
CA THR A 445 4.95 12.00 9.08
C THR A 445 3.84 11.01 9.34
#